data_AF-A0A965XUX4-F1
#
_entry.id   AF-A0A965XUX4-F1
#
_cell.length_a   1.000
_cell.length_b   1.000
_cell.length_c   1.000
_cell.angle_alpha   90.00
_cell.angle_beta   90.00
_cell.angle_gamma   90.00
#
_symmetry.space_group_name_H-M   'P 1'
#
loop_
_entity.id
_entity.type
_entity.pdbx_description
1 polymer ?
#
loop_
_entity_poly.entity_id
_entity_poly.type
_entity_poly.pdbx_seq_one_letter_code
_entity_poly.pdbx_strand_id
1 'polypeptide(L)'
;MKIKVIILFLLVSVSCIKTPITNDYVSPLVVPESFDWKTTESKPVTIQHTSTIINQYGDTVAASIPPGDYSLIVGKNTTLTIIKDTVVQAGGAIAANAPGGAVKDVVYFPSKGGYATVMFEDLFPSKGDMDVNDAVFDLNMEFHVDNQARVRSFQINIIPRACGSFYREIALAASLIGLNSATYVREIIHSSSFSSLSVTKII
;
A
#
# COMPACT_ATOMS: atom_id res chain seq x y z
N MET A 1 47.79 33.31 17.21
CA MET A 1 47.13 32.68 16.04
C MET A 1 46.32 31.42 16.37
N LYS A 2 45.80 31.24 17.61
CA LYS A 2 45.09 30.01 18.03
C LYS A 2 43.61 30.23 18.45
N ILE A 3 43.19 31.49 18.64
CA ILE A 3 41.82 31.83 19.07
C ILE A 3 40.82 31.93 17.89
N LYS A 4 41.30 32.28 16.68
CA LYS A 4 40.44 32.38 15.48
C LYS A 4 39.94 31.03 14.96
N VAL A 5 40.64 29.92 15.27
CA VAL A 5 40.27 28.57 14.81
C VAL A 5 39.14 27.98 15.67
N ILE A 6 39.04 28.38 16.95
CA ILE A 6 38.02 27.87 17.88
C ILE A 6 36.62 28.44 17.56
N ILE A 7 36.55 29.71 17.14
CA ILE A 7 35.26 30.35 16.76
C ILE A 7 34.70 29.75 15.46
N LEU A 8 35.58 29.35 14.52
CA LEU A 8 35.15 28.70 13.27
C LEU A 8 34.62 27.28 13.51
N PHE A 9 35.15 26.56 14.49
CA PHE A 9 34.67 25.21 14.85
C PHE A 9 33.31 25.24 15.58
N LEU A 10 33.03 26.30 16.36
CA LEU A 10 31.75 26.48 17.05
C LEU A 10 30.61 26.87 16.10
N LEU A 11 30.91 27.56 14.99
CA LEU A 11 29.91 27.94 13.98
C LEU A 11 29.43 26.76 13.12
N VAL A 12 30.26 25.72 12.94
CA VAL A 12 29.89 24.53 12.15
C VAL A 12 28.97 23.60 12.94
N SER A 13 29.09 23.55 14.28
CA SER A 13 28.24 22.71 15.15
C SER A 13 26.81 23.22 15.35
N VAL A 14 26.47 24.42 14.85
CA VAL A 14 25.13 25.02 14.98
C VAL A 14 24.32 24.89 13.68
N SER A 15 24.90 24.34 12.61
CA SER A 15 24.27 24.24 11.29
C SER A 15 23.13 23.20 11.19
N CYS A 16 22.85 22.44 12.24
CA CYS A 16 21.71 21.51 12.31
C CYS A 16 20.63 21.94 13.31
N ILE A 17 20.51 23.25 13.62
CA ILE A 17 19.33 23.74 14.34
C ILE A 17 18.36 24.32 13.30
N LYS A 18 17.33 23.52 12.96
CA LYS A 18 16.19 24.01 12.18
C LYS A 18 15.43 25.00 13.06
N THR A 19 15.71 26.28 12.88
CA THR A 19 14.92 27.35 13.48
C THR A 19 13.72 27.60 12.58
N PRO A 20 12.47 27.53 13.10
CA PRO A 20 11.29 27.76 12.29
C PRO A 20 11.31 29.20 11.77
N ILE A 21 11.19 29.34 10.45
CA ILE A 21 11.12 30.60 9.74
C ILE A 21 9.76 31.23 10.05
N THR A 22 9.80 32.52 10.40
CA THR A 22 8.73 33.52 10.58
C THR A 22 7.28 33.06 10.73
N ASN A 23 6.74 33.53 11.85
CA ASN A 23 5.39 33.49 12.40
C ASN A 23 4.23 33.88 11.45
N ASP A 24 4.05 33.18 10.33
CA ASP A 24 2.77 33.11 9.63
C ASP A 24 1.87 32.09 10.34
N TYR A 25 1.69 32.29 11.65
CA TYR A 25 0.82 31.46 12.47
C TYR A 25 -0.63 31.70 12.03
N VAL A 26 -1.07 30.89 11.09
CA VAL A 26 -2.48 30.65 10.88
C VAL A 26 -2.92 29.84 12.08
N SER A 27 -3.91 30.34 12.82
CA SER A 27 -4.48 29.61 13.96
C SER A 27 -4.76 28.16 13.51
N PRO A 28 -4.21 27.15 14.21
CA PRO A 28 -4.47 25.77 13.88
C PRO A 28 -5.98 25.59 13.88
N LEU A 29 -6.52 24.95 12.84
CA LEU A 29 -7.87 24.44 12.87
C LEU A 29 -8.05 23.72 14.22
N VAL A 30 -8.85 24.30 15.11
CA VAL A 30 -9.14 23.71 16.42
C VAL A 30 -10.04 22.54 16.13
N VAL A 31 -9.41 21.39 15.93
CA VAL A 31 -10.09 20.12 15.76
C VAL A 31 -10.85 19.85 17.07
N PRO A 32 -12.18 19.73 17.05
CA PRO A 32 -12.94 19.42 18.26
C PRO A 32 -12.41 18.14 18.91
N GLU A 33 -12.45 18.05 20.25
CA GLU A 33 -12.05 16.82 20.96
C GLU A 33 -12.86 15.59 20.54
N SER A 34 -14.06 15.81 19.99
CA SER A 34 -14.94 14.77 19.46
C SER A 34 -14.67 14.40 17.99
N PHE A 35 -13.68 15.01 17.35
CA PHE A 35 -13.34 14.71 15.98
C PHE A 35 -12.66 13.35 15.90
N ASP A 36 -13.37 12.38 15.33
CA ASP A 36 -12.81 11.06 15.10
C ASP A 36 -11.92 11.08 13.85
N TRP A 37 -10.60 10.96 14.08
CA TRP A 37 -9.61 10.86 13.01
C TRP A 37 -9.68 9.53 12.23
N LYS A 38 -10.46 8.54 12.70
CA LYS A 38 -10.63 7.27 11.99
C LYS A 38 -11.62 7.43 10.84
N THR A 39 -11.10 7.28 9.63
CA THR A 39 -11.89 7.23 8.40
C THR A 39 -12.43 5.84 8.09
N THR A 40 -11.93 4.80 8.78
CA THR A 40 -12.29 3.39 8.56
C THR A 40 -12.69 2.67 9.84
N GLU A 41 -13.52 1.64 9.71
CA GLU A 41 -13.93 0.75 10.79
C GLU A 41 -13.86 -0.72 10.37
N SER A 42 -13.66 -1.61 11.35
CA SER A 42 -13.79 -3.05 11.15
C SER A 42 -15.25 -3.44 11.29
N LYS A 43 -15.85 -3.94 10.21
CA LYS A 43 -17.24 -4.35 10.16
C LYS A 43 -17.35 -5.87 10.12
N PRO A 44 -17.88 -6.52 11.16
CA PRO A 44 -18.10 -7.95 11.16
C PRO A 44 -19.22 -8.31 10.17
N VAL A 45 -18.98 -9.33 9.35
CA VAL A 45 -19.93 -9.82 8.35
C VAL A 45 -19.93 -11.35 8.36
N THR A 46 -21.10 -11.93 8.52
CA THR A 46 -21.32 -13.38 8.42
C THR A 46 -21.88 -13.72 7.04
N ILE A 47 -21.20 -14.62 6.36
CA ILE A 47 -21.52 -15.03 4.98
C ILE A 47 -22.03 -16.47 5.01
N GLN A 48 -23.24 -16.68 4.48
CA GLN A 48 -23.91 -17.99 4.46
C GLN A 48 -23.66 -18.77 3.16
N HIS A 49 -23.41 -18.06 2.06
CA HIS A 49 -23.17 -18.59 0.73
C HIS A 49 -22.05 -17.78 0.08
N THR A 50 -21.34 -18.34 -0.91
CA THR A 50 -20.39 -17.55 -1.71
C THR A 50 -21.08 -16.29 -2.22
N SER A 51 -20.55 -15.13 -1.84
CA SER A 51 -21.23 -13.85 -2.04
C SER A 51 -20.25 -12.74 -2.38
N THR A 52 -20.75 -11.75 -3.10
CA THR A 52 -20.09 -10.48 -3.35
C THR A 52 -20.71 -9.41 -2.45
N ILE A 53 -19.87 -8.65 -1.77
CA ILE A 53 -20.25 -7.55 -0.90
C ILE A 53 -19.98 -6.24 -1.62
N ILE A 54 -21.01 -5.40 -1.69
CA ILE A 54 -20.89 -4.03 -2.22
C ILE A 54 -21.20 -2.99 -1.14
N ASN A 55 -20.68 -1.78 -1.31
CA ASN A 55 -21.04 -0.63 -0.49
C ASN A 55 -22.35 0.04 -0.98
N GLN A 56 -22.81 1.07 -0.26
CA GLN A 56 -24.01 1.82 -0.67
C GLN A 56 -23.92 2.54 -2.02
N TYR A 57 -22.71 2.70 -2.57
CA TYR A 57 -22.45 3.35 -3.85
C TYR A 57 -22.35 2.35 -5.01
N GLY A 58 -22.38 1.04 -4.71
CA GLY A 58 -22.23 -0.03 -5.70
C GLY A 58 -20.80 -0.51 -5.91
N ASP A 59 -19.82 0.03 -5.17
CA ASP A 59 -18.43 -0.42 -5.27
C ASP A 59 -18.25 -1.77 -4.58
N THR A 60 -17.49 -2.66 -5.20
CA THR A 60 -17.15 -3.96 -4.64
C THR A 60 -16.17 -3.82 -3.49
N VAL A 61 -16.58 -4.29 -2.30
CA VAL A 61 -15.77 -4.32 -1.07
C VAL A 61 -15.05 -5.67 -0.95
N ALA A 62 -15.74 -6.76 -1.28
CA ALA A 62 -15.19 -8.11 -1.34
C ALA A 62 -16.00 -8.92 -2.35
N ALA A 63 -15.38 -9.78 -3.15
CA ALA A 63 -16.08 -10.54 -4.19
C ALA A 63 -15.82 -12.04 -4.08
N SER A 64 -16.87 -12.82 -4.35
CA SER A 64 -16.88 -14.29 -4.27
C SER A 64 -16.24 -14.85 -3.00
N ILE A 65 -16.52 -14.24 -1.85
CA ILE A 65 -16.00 -14.71 -0.58
C ILE A 65 -16.82 -15.93 -0.10
N PRO A 66 -16.17 -17.04 0.32
CA PRO A 66 -16.87 -18.22 0.81
C PRO A 66 -17.72 -17.98 2.07
N PRO A 67 -18.56 -18.95 2.46
CA PRO A 67 -19.23 -18.91 3.76
C PRO A 67 -18.24 -18.84 4.92
N GLY A 68 -18.49 -17.95 5.87
CA GLY A 68 -17.60 -17.70 7.00
C GLY A 68 -17.86 -16.37 7.67
N ASP A 69 -17.17 -16.14 8.79
CA ASP A 69 -17.19 -14.88 9.51
C ASP A 69 -15.96 -14.05 9.16
N TYR A 70 -16.19 -12.82 8.72
CA TYR A 70 -15.16 -11.90 8.26
C TYR A 70 -15.22 -10.59 9.02
N SER A 71 -14.08 -9.94 9.18
CA SER A 71 -13.96 -8.57 9.64
C SER A 71 -13.45 -7.72 8.49
N LEU A 72 -14.32 -6.95 7.85
CA LEU A 72 -13.98 -6.15 6.67
C LEU A 72 -13.61 -4.74 7.12
N ILE A 73 -12.47 -4.23 6.65
CA ILE A 73 -12.08 -2.85 6.89
C ILE A 73 -12.73 -1.99 5.82
N VAL A 74 -13.66 -1.14 6.22
CA VAL A 74 -14.45 -0.28 5.31
C VAL A 74 -14.46 1.15 5.82
N GLY A 75 -14.84 2.11 4.96
CA GLY A 75 -15.03 3.48 5.40
C GLY A 75 -16.05 3.57 6.54
N LYS A 76 -15.85 4.47 7.49
CA LYS A 76 -16.77 4.64 8.62
C LYS A 76 -18.18 4.98 8.11
N ASN A 77 -19.21 4.37 8.70
CA ASN A 77 -20.60 4.51 8.28
C ASN A 77 -20.92 3.87 6.91
N THR A 78 -20.06 2.98 6.40
CA THR A 78 -20.34 2.23 5.17
C THR A 78 -21.43 1.19 5.44
N THR A 79 -22.48 1.20 4.62
CA THR A 79 -23.48 0.13 4.57
C THR A 79 -23.03 -0.93 3.58
N LEU A 80 -23.11 -2.20 3.98
CA LEU A 80 -22.70 -3.33 3.17
C LEU A 80 -23.93 -4.12 2.74
N THR A 81 -24.01 -4.44 1.45
CA THR A 81 -25.02 -5.33 0.89
C THR A 81 -24.36 -6.61 0.46
N ILE A 82 -24.80 -7.74 1.03
CA ILE A 82 -24.34 -9.08 0.64
C ILE A 82 -25.21 -9.55 -0.51
N ILE A 83 -24.60 -9.74 -1.67
CA ILE A 83 -25.23 -10.29 -2.87
C ILE A 83 -24.74 -11.73 -2.99
N LYS A 84 -25.66 -12.68 -2.84
CA LYS A 84 -25.35 -14.08 -3.13
C LYS A 84 -24.91 -14.18 -4.59
N ASP A 85 -23.74 -14.78 -4.81
CA ASP A 85 -23.31 -15.10 -6.15
C ASP A 85 -24.27 -16.16 -6.70
N THR A 86 -25.19 -15.73 -7.55
CA THR A 86 -26.06 -16.65 -8.26
C THR A 86 -25.21 -17.25 -9.35
N VAL A 87 -24.74 -18.47 -9.13
CA VAL A 87 -24.06 -19.26 -10.14
C VAL A 87 -25.06 -19.46 -11.28
N VAL A 88 -25.08 -18.55 -12.26
CA VAL A 88 -25.31 -19.01 -13.62
C VAL A 88 -24.05 -19.81 -13.91
N GLN A 89 -24.16 -21.13 -13.80
CA GLN A 89 -23.23 -22.05 -14.42
C GLN A 89 -23.35 -21.82 -15.94
N ALA A 90 -22.78 -20.73 -16.44
CA ALA A 90 -22.05 -20.84 -17.67
C ALA A 90 -20.77 -21.56 -17.26
N GLY A 91 -20.73 -22.87 -17.49
CA GLY A 91 -19.58 -23.73 -17.26
C GLY A 91 -18.37 -23.31 -18.11
N GLY A 92 -17.81 -22.13 -17.85
CA GLY A 92 -16.40 -21.89 -18.05
C GLY A 92 -15.71 -22.60 -16.90
N ALA A 93 -15.08 -23.73 -17.20
CA ALA A 93 -14.28 -24.47 -16.25
C ALA A 93 -13.50 -23.53 -15.33
N ILE A 94 -13.59 -23.73 -14.01
CA ILE A 94 -12.46 -23.38 -13.13
C ILE A 94 -11.27 -23.97 -13.87
N ALA A 95 -10.31 -23.14 -14.29
CA ALA A 95 -9.16 -23.62 -15.00
C ALA A 95 -8.43 -24.60 -14.06
N ALA A 96 -8.75 -25.89 -14.20
CA ALA A 96 -8.07 -27.01 -13.55
C ALA A 96 -6.62 -27.14 -14.05
N ASN A 97 -6.23 -26.27 -14.98
CA ASN A 97 -4.88 -26.05 -15.41
C ASN A 97 -4.39 -24.77 -14.73
N ALA A 98 -3.33 -24.87 -13.91
CA ALA A 98 -2.44 -23.73 -13.66
C ALA A 98 -2.22 -23.02 -15.01
N PRO A 99 -2.38 -21.69 -15.15
CA PRO A 99 -2.65 -21.14 -16.47
C PRO A 99 -1.47 -21.44 -17.41
N GLY A 100 -1.69 -22.40 -18.31
CA GLY A 100 -0.66 -23.01 -19.15
C GLY A 100 -0.26 -22.15 -20.33
N GLY A 101 -0.33 -20.83 -20.18
CA GLY A 101 0.00 -19.86 -21.21
C GLY A 101 1.32 -19.17 -20.91
N ALA A 102 2.15 -19.01 -21.94
CA ALA A 102 3.33 -18.15 -21.86
C ALA A 102 2.92 -16.70 -21.55
N VAL A 103 3.79 -15.96 -20.85
CA VAL A 103 3.67 -14.50 -20.73
C VAL A 103 3.63 -13.91 -22.14
N LYS A 104 2.66 -13.04 -22.40
CA LYS A 104 2.46 -12.40 -23.71
C LYS A 104 2.76 -10.93 -23.69
N ASP A 105 2.46 -10.25 -22.60
CA ASP A 105 2.69 -8.82 -22.48
C ASP A 105 3.04 -8.42 -21.05
N VAL A 106 3.54 -7.19 -20.88
CA VAL A 106 3.91 -6.59 -19.59
C VAL A 106 3.27 -5.22 -19.45
N VAL A 107 2.46 -5.06 -18.40
CA VAL A 107 1.86 -3.78 -18.01
C VAL A 107 2.73 -3.15 -16.92
N TYR A 108 3.03 -1.86 -17.02
CA TYR A 108 3.92 -1.16 -16.10
C TYR A 108 3.18 -0.13 -15.26
N PHE A 109 3.57 -0.01 -13.99
CA PHE A 109 3.20 1.12 -13.13
C PHE A 109 4.47 1.78 -12.55
N PRO A 110 4.58 3.11 -12.57
CA PRO A 110 3.74 4.05 -13.31
C PRO A 110 3.98 4.01 -14.83
N SER A 111 5.16 3.59 -15.26
CA SER A 111 5.56 3.41 -16.66
C SER A 111 6.77 2.50 -16.75
N LYS A 112 7.16 2.10 -17.96
CA LYS A 112 8.34 1.26 -18.18
C LYS A 112 9.61 1.98 -17.71
N GLY A 113 10.24 1.48 -16.65
CA GLY A 113 11.44 2.06 -16.05
C GLY A 113 11.20 3.36 -15.25
N GLY A 114 9.99 3.89 -15.22
CA GLY A 114 9.62 5.02 -14.37
C GLY A 114 9.24 4.56 -12.97
N TYR A 115 9.45 5.40 -11.97
CA TYR A 115 9.14 5.11 -10.57
C TYR A 115 8.12 6.10 -10.03
N ALA A 116 7.17 5.59 -9.24
CA ALA A 116 6.32 6.42 -8.41
C ALA A 116 6.97 6.56 -7.04
N THR A 117 6.98 7.76 -6.46
CA THR A 117 7.47 7.95 -5.09
C THR A 117 6.32 7.80 -4.12
N VAL A 118 6.52 6.98 -3.09
CA VAL A 118 5.59 6.79 -1.98
C VAL A 118 6.21 7.39 -0.73
N MET A 119 5.41 8.16 0.02
CA MET A 119 5.80 8.89 1.22
C MET A 119 4.83 8.53 2.35
N PHE A 120 5.35 8.26 3.53
CA PHE A 120 4.59 7.97 4.75
C PHE A 120 5.05 8.86 5.91
N GLU A 121 4.10 9.13 6.80
CA GLU A 121 4.35 9.67 8.14
C GLU A 121 4.32 8.53 9.16
N ASP A 122 5.17 8.57 10.20
CA ASP A 122 5.32 7.48 11.17
C ASP A 122 4.37 7.58 12.38
N LEU A 123 3.82 8.76 12.67
CA LEU A 123 3.12 9.05 13.92
C LEU A 123 1.62 8.70 13.92
N PHE A 124 1.10 7.97 12.92
CA PHE A 124 -0.31 7.54 12.89
C PHE A 124 -0.72 6.85 14.22
N PRO A 125 -1.88 7.20 14.83
CA PRO A 125 -2.96 8.06 14.33
C PRO A 125 -2.79 9.57 14.56
N SER A 126 -1.66 9.99 15.14
CA SER A 126 -1.31 11.40 15.26
C SER A 126 -0.84 11.96 13.92
N LYS A 127 -0.92 13.30 13.79
CA LYS A 127 -0.68 13.99 12.52
C LYS A 127 0.77 13.94 12.01
N GLY A 128 1.74 13.75 12.90
CA GLY A 128 3.16 13.92 12.53
C GLY A 128 3.57 15.40 12.43
N ASP A 129 4.78 15.66 11.94
CA ASP A 129 5.30 17.01 11.70
C ASP A 129 5.14 17.50 10.25
N MET A 130 4.55 16.65 9.39
CA MET A 130 4.11 16.93 8.01
C MET A 130 5.24 17.24 7.02
N ASP A 131 6.47 16.83 7.30
CA ASP A 131 7.55 16.97 6.33
C ASP A 131 7.60 15.82 5.30
N VAL A 132 6.71 14.83 5.47
CA VAL A 132 6.39 13.70 4.58
C VAL A 132 7.61 12.86 4.19
N ASN A 133 8.63 12.84 5.06
CA ASN A 133 9.87 12.11 4.80
C ASN A 133 10.22 11.02 5.81
N ASP A 134 9.34 10.70 6.76
CA ASP A 134 9.56 9.65 7.76
C ASP A 134 9.88 8.29 7.12
N ALA A 135 9.20 7.95 6.02
CA ALA A 135 9.62 6.89 5.11
C ALA A 135 9.32 7.25 3.66
N VAL A 136 10.36 7.30 2.82
CA VAL A 136 10.24 7.59 1.39
C VAL A 136 10.89 6.49 0.58
N PHE A 137 10.16 5.95 -0.38
CA PHE A 137 10.70 4.98 -1.33
C PHE A 137 10.10 5.16 -2.72
N ASP A 138 10.91 4.81 -3.72
CA ASP A 138 10.48 4.72 -5.10
C ASP A 138 9.96 3.31 -5.38
N LEU A 139 8.83 3.22 -6.08
CA LEU A 139 8.09 2.02 -6.41
C LEU A 139 7.94 1.91 -7.93
N ASN A 140 8.33 0.78 -8.49
CA ASN A 140 8.01 0.40 -9.86
C ASN A 140 7.42 -1.01 -9.85
N MET A 141 6.36 -1.23 -10.63
CA MET A 141 5.72 -2.53 -10.74
C MET A 141 5.58 -2.96 -12.20
N GLU A 142 5.80 -4.25 -12.44
CA GLU A 142 5.58 -4.89 -13.73
C GLU A 142 4.56 -6.01 -13.56
N PHE A 143 3.52 -6.04 -14.38
CA PHE A 143 2.50 -7.09 -14.37
C PHE A 143 2.61 -7.88 -15.66
N HIS A 144 3.01 -9.14 -15.55
CA HIS A 144 3.20 -10.04 -16.68
C HIS A 144 1.88 -10.74 -16.93
N VAL A 145 1.27 -10.47 -18.08
CA VAL A 145 -0.06 -10.95 -18.41
C VAL A 145 -0.01 -12.00 -19.51
N ASP A 146 -1.00 -12.89 -19.52
CA ASP A 146 -1.22 -13.82 -20.61
C ASP A 146 -2.06 -13.20 -21.75
N ASN A 147 -2.36 -13.99 -22.78
CA ASN A 147 -3.19 -13.59 -23.92
C ASN A 147 -4.65 -13.22 -23.54
N GLN A 148 -5.06 -13.47 -22.30
CA GLN A 148 -6.38 -13.13 -21.77
C GLN A 148 -6.31 -11.96 -20.77
N ALA A 149 -5.19 -11.23 -20.74
CA ALA A 149 -4.91 -10.13 -19.83
C ALA A 149 -4.97 -10.52 -18.34
N ARG A 150 -4.79 -11.81 -18.01
CA ARG A 150 -4.73 -12.25 -16.62
C ARG A 150 -3.31 -12.12 -16.11
N VAL A 151 -3.15 -11.56 -14.91
CA VAL A 151 -1.84 -11.46 -14.26
C VAL A 151 -1.32 -12.86 -13.93
N ARG A 152 -0.20 -13.21 -14.54
CA ARG A 152 0.53 -14.45 -14.26
C ARG A 152 1.50 -14.23 -13.13
N SER A 153 2.37 -13.23 -13.30
CA SER A 153 3.31 -12.74 -12.30
C SER A 153 3.26 -11.23 -12.19
N PHE A 154 3.71 -10.70 -11.07
CA PHE A 154 4.15 -9.32 -11.02
C PHE A 154 5.55 -9.24 -10.42
N GLN A 155 6.23 -8.14 -10.73
CA GLN A 155 7.49 -7.70 -10.15
C GLN A 155 7.25 -6.39 -9.41
N ILE A 156 7.75 -6.27 -8.18
CA ILE A 156 7.76 -5.02 -7.41
C ILE A 156 9.20 -4.65 -7.14
N ASN A 157 9.61 -3.48 -7.61
CA ASN A 157 10.92 -2.88 -7.36
C ASN A 157 10.75 -1.74 -6.35
N ILE A 158 11.42 -1.85 -5.20
CA ILE A 158 11.39 -0.83 -4.13
C ILE A 158 12.80 -0.28 -3.91
N ILE A 159 12.95 1.04 -3.92
CA ILE A 159 14.21 1.74 -3.68
C ILE A 159 14.01 2.74 -2.54
N PRO A 160 14.62 2.52 -1.35
CA PRO A 160 14.59 3.49 -0.27
C PRO A 160 15.22 4.83 -0.70
N ARG A 161 14.61 5.95 -0.31
CA ARG A 161 15.06 7.31 -0.65
C ARG A 161 15.35 8.15 0.59
N ALA A 162 14.53 8.04 1.62
CA ALA A 162 14.73 8.73 2.90
C ALA A 162 14.07 7.95 4.05
N CYS A 163 14.59 8.18 5.26
CA CYS A 163 14.04 7.72 6.53
C CYS A 163 14.25 8.86 7.54
N GLY A 164 13.24 9.71 7.69
CA GLY A 164 13.23 10.85 8.62
C GLY A 164 12.80 10.49 10.04
N SER A 165 12.28 9.28 10.22
CA SER A 165 11.74 8.79 11.48
C SER A 165 12.80 8.59 12.57
N PHE A 166 12.37 8.76 13.82
CA PHE A 166 13.15 8.37 15.01
C PHE A 166 12.95 6.90 15.42
N TYR A 167 12.02 6.17 14.80
CA TYR A 167 11.88 4.74 15.01
C TYR A 167 13.08 4.00 14.40
N ARG A 168 13.60 3.01 15.14
CA ARG A 168 14.77 2.23 14.70
C ARG A 168 14.48 1.37 13.48
N GLU A 169 13.23 0.95 13.32
CA GLU A 169 12.78 0.00 12.32
C GLU A 169 11.49 0.52 11.70
N ILE A 170 11.48 0.60 10.37
CA ILE A 170 10.29 0.85 9.57
C ILE A 170 10.11 -0.34 8.66
N ALA A 171 8.91 -0.93 8.70
CA ALA A 171 8.54 -2.05 7.86
C ALA A 171 7.49 -1.62 6.84
N LEU A 172 7.62 -2.15 5.62
CA LEU A 172 6.62 -2.00 4.57
C LEU A 172 5.83 -3.30 4.45
N ALA A 173 4.51 -3.19 4.42
CA ALA A 173 3.62 -4.30 4.18
C ALA A 173 2.65 -3.94 3.06
N ALA A 174 2.38 -4.90 2.18
CA ALA A 174 1.39 -4.79 1.14
C ALA A 174 0.45 -5.99 1.21
N SER A 175 -0.85 -5.74 1.12
CA SER A 175 -1.87 -6.77 0.95
C SER A 175 -2.23 -6.86 -0.53
N LEU A 176 -2.18 -8.06 -1.08
CA LEU A 176 -2.48 -8.34 -2.48
C LEU A 176 -3.82 -9.05 -2.55
N ILE A 177 -4.84 -8.36 -3.06
CA ILE A 177 -6.22 -8.84 -3.06
C ILE A 177 -6.67 -9.02 -4.51
N GLY A 178 -6.98 -10.26 -4.90
CA GLY A 178 -7.62 -10.57 -6.18
C GLY A 178 -9.13 -10.39 -6.09
N LEU A 179 -9.73 -9.76 -7.11
CA LEU A 179 -11.16 -9.44 -7.11
C LEU A 179 -12.07 -10.66 -7.34
N ASN A 180 -11.61 -11.77 -7.93
CA ASN A 180 -12.43 -12.96 -8.18
C ASN A 180 -11.58 -14.24 -8.09
N SER A 181 -12.01 -15.21 -7.28
CA SER A 181 -11.56 -16.62 -7.15
C SER A 181 -10.04 -16.94 -7.14
N ALA A 182 -9.62 -17.68 -6.09
CA ALA A 182 -8.36 -18.44 -5.97
C ALA A 182 -7.10 -17.74 -6.52
N THR A 183 -6.68 -16.66 -5.86
CA THR A 183 -5.28 -16.21 -5.97
C THR A 183 -4.42 -17.20 -5.19
N TYR A 184 -3.59 -17.97 -5.89
CA TYR A 184 -2.58 -18.80 -5.25
C TYR A 184 -1.20 -18.28 -5.62
N VAL A 185 -0.37 -18.04 -4.62
CA VAL A 185 1.04 -17.69 -4.82
C VAL A 185 1.83 -18.98 -4.82
N ARG A 186 2.33 -19.37 -5.98
CA ARG A 186 3.14 -20.59 -6.13
C ARG A 186 4.57 -20.40 -5.64
N GLU A 187 5.15 -19.24 -5.88
CA GLU A 187 6.56 -18.95 -5.62
C GLU A 187 6.70 -17.46 -5.24
N ILE A 188 7.71 -17.16 -4.43
CA ILE A 188 8.13 -15.79 -4.14
C ILE A 188 9.65 -15.78 -4.33
N ILE A 189 10.13 -14.94 -5.25
CA ILE A 189 11.56 -14.75 -5.49
C ILE A 189 11.94 -13.36 -5.00
N HIS A 190 13.04 -13.29 -4.26
CA HIS A 190 13.65 -12.06 -3.81
C HIS A 190 14.97 -11.84 -4.56
N SER A 191 15.31 -10.57 -4.81
CA SER A 191 16.63 -10.18 -5.29
C SER A 191 17.72 -10.66 -4.33
N SER A 192 18.75 -11.33 -4.85
CA SER A 192 19.89 -11.84 -4.09
C SER A 192 20.92 -10.78 -3.69
N SER A 193 20.68 -9.50 -4.00
CA SER A 193 21.56 -8.38 -3.65
C SER A 193 20.77 -7.27 -2.96
N PHE A 194 21.36 -6.73 -1.89
CA PHE A 194 20.79 -5.67 -1.05
C PHE A 194 20.62 -4.30 -1.76
N SER A 195 20.94 -4.20 -3.06
CA SER A 195 20.88 -2.94 -3.81
C SER A 195 19.53 -2.62 -4.46
N SER A 196 18.62 -3.59 -4.56
CA SER A 196 17.27 -3.36 -5.10
C SER A 196 16.35 -4.49 -4.68
N LEU A 197 15.36 -4.22 -3.83
CA LEU A 197 14.37 -5.22 -3.44
C LEU A 197 13.43 -5.46 -4.63
N SER A 198 13.67 -6.53 -5.40
CA SER A 198 12.75 -7.01 -6.44
C SER A 198 12.00 -8.22 -5.88
N VAL A 199 10.69 -8.08 -5.66
CA VAL A 199 9.80 -9.22 -5.44
C VAL A 199 9.29 -9.65 -6.80
N THR A 200 9.51 -10.87 -7.27
CA THR A 200 8.99 -11.31 -8.58
C THR A 200 8.55 -12.76 -8.59
N LYS A 201 7.48 -12.99 -9.36
CA LYS A 201 6.99 -14.25 -9.95
C LYS A 201 5.88 -14.98 -9.18
N ILE A 202 4.64 -14.68 -9.56
CA ILE A 202 3.47 -15.55 -9.33
C ILE A 202 3.35 -16.48 -10.55
N ILE A 203 2.92 -17.73 -10.38
CA ILE A 203 2.70 -18.71 -11.47
C ILE A 203 1.35 -19.36 -11.26
#